data_AF-A0A2D5Y7L1-F1
#
_entry.id   AF-A0A2D5Y7L1-F1
#
_cell.length_a   1.000
_cell.length_b   1.000
_cell.length_c   1.000
_cell.angle_alpha   90.00
_cell.angle_beta   90.00
_cell.angle_gamma   90.00
#
_symmetry.space_group_name_H-M   'P 1'
#
loop_
_entity.id
_entity.type
_entity.pdbx_description
1 polymer ?
#
loop_
_entity_poly.entity_id
_entity_poly.type
_entity_poly.pdbx_seq_one_letter_code
_entity_poly.pdbx_strand_id
1 'polypeptide(L)'
;MKNESDTPKNDLKKRSVEFAKRIIFLCQKLEQNSGIAKTISNQLLRSGTSIGANIEEAHGSQSKPDFTAKMYISCKEARETNYWLRLLIETEMIPEKQLAVLLDESNQLIAILTSIVKKSSQPSPQ
;
A
#
# COMPACT_ATOMS: atom_id res chain seq x y z
N MET A 1 -29.39 -1.20 19.24
CA MET A 1 -29.44 -0.87 17.80
C MET A 1 -28.03 -1.07 17.25
N LYS A 2 -27.81 -2.10 16.44
CA LYS A 2 -26.51 -2.39 15.82
C LYS A 2 -26.50 -1.67 14.46
N ASN A 3 -25.55 -0.77 14.24
CA ASN A 3 -25.43 -0.05 12.98
C ASN A 3 -24.92 -0.98 11.87
N GLU A 4 -25.65 -1.04 10.76
CA GLU A 4 -25.38 -1.87 9.58
C GLU A 4 -24.29 -1.28 8.64
N SER A 5 -23.16 -0.80 9.15
CA SER A 5 -22.07 -0.26 8.30
C SER A 5 -20.70 -0.92 8.46
N ASP A 6 -20.58 -1.97 9.27
CA ASP A 6 -19.32 -2.72 9.44
C ASP A 6 -19.19 -3.81 8.38
N THR A 7 -18.93 -3.41 7.13
CA THR A 7 -18.44 -4.32 6.10
C THR A 7 -16.92 -4.14 5.92
N PRO A 8 -16.11 -5.21 5.85
CA PRO A 8 -14.65 -5.14 5.66
C PRO A 8 -14.18 -4.36 4.42
N LYS A 9 -15.08 -4.11 3.45
CA LYS A 9 -14.80 -3.36 2.22
C LYS A 9 -14.47 -1.89 2.47
N ASN A 10 -14.98 -1.28 3.54
CA ASN A 10 -14.78 0.13 3.84
C ASN A 10 -13.48 0.43 4.62
N ASP A 11 -12.75 -0.61 5.03
CA ASP A 11 -11.50 -0.49 5.77
C ASP A 11 -10.30 -0.29 4.83
N LEU A 12 -10.20 -1.08 3.76
CA LEU A 12 -9.00 -1.08 2.90
C LEU A 12 -8.73 0.26 2.20
N LYS A 13 -9.77 0.93 1.67
CA LYS A 13 -9.62 2.26 1.04
C LYS A 13 -9.15 3.30 2.04
N LYS A 14 -9.77 3.34 3.23
CA LYS A 14 -9.40 4.30 4.28
C LYS A 14 -7.98 4.04 4.77
N ARG A 15 -7.63 2.78 4.98
CA ARG A 15 -6.28 2.36 5.35
C ARG A 15 -5.24 2.71 4.31
N SER A 16 -5.52 2.52 3.02
CA SER A 16 -4.57 2.88 1.96
C SER A 16 -4.35 4.40 1.87
N VAL A 17 -5.38 5.21 2.11
CA VAL A 17 -5.25 6.68 2.20
C VAL A 17 -4.42 7.09 3.42
N GLU A 18 -4.71 6.54 4.61
CA GLU A 18 -3.93 6.85 5.81
C GLU A 18 -2.48 6.37 5.70
N PHE A 19 -2.25 5.22 5.06
CA PHE A 19 -0.92 4.73 4.75
C PHE A 19 -0.19 5.68 3.78
N ALA A 20 -0.83 6.09 2.69
CA ALA A 20 -0.27 7.04 1.72
C ALA A 20 0.09 8.38 2.38
N LYS A 21 -0.77 8.91 3.28
CA LYS A 21 -0.47 10.12 4.05
C LYS A 21 0.81 9.98 4.88
N ARG A 22 0.99 8.84 5.56
CA ARG A 22 2.20 8.57 6.34
C ARG A 22 3.45 8.43 5.47
N ILE A 23 3.33 7.81 4.30
CA ILE A 23 4.40 7.77 3.29
C ILE A 23 4.77 9.18 2.84
N ILE A 24 3.80 10.04 2.53
CA ILE A 24 4.06 11.43 2.13
C ILE A 24 4.84 12.18 3.23
N PHE A 25 4.41 12.08 4.49
CA PHE A 25 5.12 12.73 5.60
C PHE A 25 6.54 12.18 5.81
N LEU A 26 6.74 10.88 5.61
CA LEU A 26 8.06 10.25 5.66
C LEU A 26 8.97 10.79 4.55
N CYS A 27 8.47 10.82 3.31
CA CYS A 27 9.19 11.31 2.15
C CYS A 27 9.54 12.79 2.26
N GLN A 28 8.64 13.63 2.78
CA GLN A 28 8.92 15.05 3.06
C GLN A 28 10.11 15.24 4.01
N LYS A 29 10.27 14.36 5.01
CA LYS A 29 11.44 14.38 5.91
C LYS A 29 12.71 13.89 5.21
N LEU A 30 12.61 12.84 4.40
CA LEU A 30 13.76 12.30 3.65
C LEU A 30 14.28 13.29 2.60
N GLU A 31 13.40 14.02 1.92
CA GLU A 31 13.74 15.01 0.89
C GLU A 31 14.48 16.25 1.41
N GLN A 32 14.44 16.51 2.72
CA GLN A 32 15.29 17.53 3.34
C GLN A 32 16.79 17.18 3.21
N ASN A 33 17.10 15.91 2.95
CA ASN A 33 18.44 15.43 2.66
C ASN A 33 18.69 15.36 1.14
N SER A 34 19.91 15.68 0.71
CA SER A 34 20.30 15.57 -0.70
C SER A 34 20.87 14.19 -1.04
N GLY A 35 20.99 13.90 -2.35
CA GLY A 35 21.62 12.68 -2.84
C GLY A 35 20.76 11.42 -2.68
N ILE A 36 21.35 10.36 -2.13
CA ILE A 36 20.76 9.00 -2.07
C ILE A 36 19.39 9.01 -1.38
N ALA A 37 19.24 9.78 -0.30
CA ALA A 37 17.99 9.88 0.45
C ALA A 37 16.82 10.41 -0.41
N LYS A 38 17.06 11.41 -1.24
CA LYS A 38 16.06 11.96 -2.17
C LYS A 38 15.65 10.93 -3.22
N THR A 39 16.60 10.18 -3.77
CA THR A 39 16.32 9.14 -4.77
C THR A 39 15.47 8.02 -4.18
N ILE A 40 15.79 7.53 -2.98
CA ILE A 40 14.99 6.52 -2.28
C ILE A 40 13.61 7.07 -1.93
N SER A 41 13.54 8.32 -1.44
CA SER A 41 12.27 8.99 -1.13
C SER A 41 11.33 9.02 -2.34
N ASN A 42 11.84 9.35 -3.53
CA ASN A 42 11.03 9.38 -4.75
C ASN A 42 10.46 8.00 -5.11
N GLN A 43 11.25 6.94 -4.96
CA GLN A 43 10.80 5.58 -5.24
C GLN A 43 9.76 5.10 -4.22
N LEU A 44 9.98 5.41 -2.95
CA LEU A 44 9.04 5.13 -1.87
C LEU A 44 7.72 5.92 -2.03
N LEU A 45 7.80 7.20 -2.39
CA LEU A 45 6.64 8.06 -2.59
C LEU A 45 5.75 7.55 -3.71
N ARG A 46 6.36 7.20 -4.85
CA ARG A 46 5.65 6.65 -6.02
C ARG A 46 4.96 5.34 -5.68
N SER A 47 5.70 4.37 -5.15
CA SER A 47 5.14 3.05 -4.83
C SER A 47 4.08 3.15 -3.72
N GLY A 48 4.35 3.85 -2.63
CA GLY A 48 3.46 3.93 -1.47
C GLY A 48 2.13 4.63 -1.75
N THR A 49 2.12 5.66 -2.61
CA THR A 49 0.87 6.33 -3.01
C THR A 49 0.11 5.58 -4.10
N SER A 50 0.83 4.84 -4.97
CA SER A 50 0.26 4.02 -6.04
C SER A 50 -0.64 2.89 -5.50
N ILE A 51 -0.37 2.38 -4.29
CA ILE A 51 -1.21 1.37 -3.62
C ILE A 51 -2.67 1.84 -3.55
N GLY A 52 -2.89 3.02 -2.95
CA GLY A 52 -4.22 3.59 -2.74
C GLY A 52 -4.88 4.00 -4.06
N ALA A 53 -4.11 4.61 -4.96
CA ALA A 53 -4.60 5.01 -6.29
C ALA A 53 -5.18 3.81 -7.07
N ASN A 54 -4.45 2.69 -7.12
CA ASN A 54 -4.92 1.48 -7.80
C ASN A 54 -6.11 0.81 -7.08
N ILE A 55 -6.20 0.91 -5.75
CA ILE A 55 -7.38 0.45 -5.02
C ILE A 55 -8.60 1.28 -5.40
N GLU A 56 -8.48 2.60 -5.51
CA GLU A 56 -9.57 3.47 -5.95
C GLU A 56 -10.01 3.15 -7.39
N GLU A 57 -9.06 3.02 -8.32
CA GLU A 57 -9.34 2.62 -9.71
C GLU A 57 -10.03 1.26 -9.79
N ALA A 58 -9.59 0.28 -8.99
CA ALA A 58 -10.23 -1.03 -8.96
C ALA A 58 -11.73 -0.94 -8.61
N HIS A 59 -12.14 -0.02 -7.75
CA HIS A 59 -13.55 0.13 -7.40
C HIS A 59 -14.40 0.80 -8.50
N GLY A 60 -13.76 1.46 -9.48
CA GLY A 60 -14.40 1.96 -10.69
C GLY A 60 -14.34 0.99 -11.88
N SER A 61 -13.78 -0.21 -11.69
CA SER A 61 -13.57 -1.18 -12.77
C SER A 61 -14.88 -1.63 -13.41
N GLN A 62 -14.85 -1.84 -14.73
CA GLN A 62 -16.03 -2.25 -15.50
C GLN A 62 -16.20 -3.78 -15.60
N SER A 63 -15.22 -4.55 -15.10
CA SER A 63 -15.24 -6.01 -15.15
C SER A 63 -14.40 -6.65 -14.03
N LYS A 64 -14.68 -7.92 -13.70
CA LYS A 64 -13.90 -8.69 -12.72
C LYS A 64 -12.41 -8.85 -13.11
N PRO A 65 -12.04 -9.08 -14.39
CA PRO A 65 -10.65 -9.06 -14.81
C PRO A 65 -9.96 -7.72 -14.60
N ASP A 66 -10.62 -6.61 -14.92
CA ASP A 66 -10.09 -5.26 -14.72
C ASP A 66 -9.88 -4.95 -13.23
N PHE A 67 -10.90 -5.24 -12.39
CA PHE A 67 -10.77 -5.19 -10.92
C PHE A 67 -9.53 -5.94 -10.42
N THR A 68 -9.37 -7.18 -10.90
CA THR A 68 -8.27 -8.07 -10.48
C THR A 68 -6.92 -7.51 -10.90
N ALA A 69 -6.81 -6.97 -12.12
CA ALA A 69 -5.58 -6.36 -12.61
C ALA A 69 -5.16 -5.17 -11.75
N LYS A 70 -6.09 -4.27 -11.41
CA LYS A 70 -5.82 -3.10 -10.55
C LYS A 70 -5.46 -3.50 -9.11
N MET A 71 -6.16 -4.46 -8.51
CA MET A 71 -5.79 -5.01 -7.20
C MET A 71 -4.42 -5.69 -7.22
N TYR A 72 -4.06 -6.36 -8.33
CA TYR A 72 -2.74 -6.94 -8.52
C TYR A 72 -1.63 -5.89 -8.60
N ILE A 73 -1.86 -4.77 -9.31
CA ILE A 73 -0.93 -3.64 -9.35
C ILE A 73 -0.73 -3.10 -7.93
N SER A 74 -1.81 -2.79 -7.21
CA SER A 74 -1.72 -2.34 -5.81
C SER A 74 -0.92 -3.32 -4.93
N CYS A 75 -1.09 -4.64 -5.14
CA CYS A 75 -0.36 -5.67 -4.42
C CYS A 75 1.16 -5.68 -4.74
N LYS A 76 1.56 -5.37 -5.98
CA LYS A 76 2.98 -5.19 -6.34
C LYS A 76 3.57 -3.95 -5.70
N GLU A 77 2.85 -2.83 -5.76
CA GLU A 77 3.26 -1.56 -5.18
C GLU A 77 3.43 -1.64 -3.65
N ALA A 78 2.56 -2.41 -2.98
CA ALA A 78 2.68 -2.67 -1.55
C ALA A 78 3.98 -3.43 -1.21
N ARG A 79 4.37 -4.42 -2.02
CA ARG A 79 5.64 -5.16 -1.85
C ARG A 79 6.85 -4.27 -2.11
N GLU A 80 6.79 -3.44 -3.14
CA GLU A 80 7.86 -2.48 -3.45
C GLU A 80 8.02 -1.45 -2.34
N THR A 81 6.91 -0.89 -1.85
CA THR A 81 6.93 0.06 -0.73
C THR A 81 7.54 -0.57 0.51
N ASN A 82 7.13 -1.79 0.86
CA ASN A 82 7.67 -2.55 1.97
C ASN A 82 9.17 -2.84 1.81
N TYR A 83 9.64 -3.09 0.58
CA TYR A 83 11.07 -3.22 0.27
C TYR A 83 11.84 -1.93 0.55
N TRP A 84 11.34 -0.77 0.11
CA TRP A 84 11.97 0.51 0.39
C TRP A 84 11.99 0.85 1.89
N LEU A 85 10.92 0.54 2.62
CA LEU A 85 10.89 0.70 4.08
C LEU A 85 11.96 -0.15 4.78
N ARG A 86 12.15 -1.41 4.36
CA ARG A 86 13.24 -2.24 4.89
C ARG A 86 14.62 -1.68 4.56
N LEU A 87 14.84 -1.24 3.31
CA LEU A 87 16.13 -0.66 2.94
C LEU A 87 16.48 0.55 3.79
N LEU A 88 15.52 1.44 4.10
CA LEU A 88 15.75 2.57 4.98
C LEU A 88 16.21 2.16 6.39
N ILE A 89 15.79 0.99 6.87
CA ILE A 89 16.20 0.42 8.16
C ILE A 89 17.59 -0.20 8.04
N GLU A 90 17.79 -1.08 7.06
CA GLU A 90 19.04 -1.84 6.85
C GLU A 90 20.23 -0.93 6.50
N THR A 91 19.97 0.23 5.88
CA THR A 91 21.01 1.25 5.61
C THR A 91 21.15 2.28 6.73
N GLU A 92 20.47 2.06 7.87
CA GLU A 92 20.48 2.93 9.05
C GLU A 92 20.05 4.39 8.78
N MET A 93 19.38 4.64 7.65
CA MET A 93 18.87 5.96 7.30
C MET A 93 17.73 6.38 8.23
N ILE A 94 16.92 5.41 8.68
CA ILE A 94 15.87 5.63 9.66
C ILE A 94 15.84 4.47 10.66
N PRO A 95 15.84 4.74 11.98
CA PRO A 95 15.72 3.69 12.99
C PRO A 95 14.42 2.89 12.83
N GLU A 96 14.50 1.56 12.93
CA GLU A 96 13.36 0.64 12.82
C GLU A 96 12.16 1.07 13.65
N LYS A 97 12.39 1.49 14.90
CA LYS A 97 11.32 1.97 15.81
C LYS A 97 10.44 3.07 15.22
N GLN A 98 10.97 3.90 14.31
CA GLN A 98 10.20 4.96 13.65
C GLN A 98 9.37 4.43 12.47
N LEU A 99 9.79 3.31 11.88
CA LEU A 99 9.12 2.68 10.73
C LEU A 99 8.28 1.47 11.11
N ALA A 100 8.37 0.94 12.32
CA ALA A 100 7.70 -0.29 12.75
C ALA A 100 6.20 -0.32 12.40
N VAL A 101 5.48 0.77 12.66
CA VAL A 101 4.03 0.87 12.36
C VAL A 101 3.77 0.92 10.84
N LEU A 102 4.61 1.60 10.07
CA LEU A 102 4.50 1.65 8.61
C LEU A 102 4.84 0.28 7.98
N LEU A 103 5.88 -0.37 8.50
CA LEU A 103 6.31 -1.68 8.05
C LEU A 103 5.23 -2.73 8.31
N ASP A 104 4.67 -2.74 9.52
CA ASP A 104 3.54 -3.61 9.88
C ASP A 104 2.32 -3.37 8.98
N GLU A 105 1.89 -2.10 8.82
CA GLU A 105 0.74 -1.78 7.96
C GLU A 105 0.99 -2.22 6.51
N SER A 106 2.20 -2.02 5.97
CA SER A 106 2.52 -2.48 4.62
C SER A 106 2.45 -4.01 4.49
N ASN A 107 2.85 -4.78 5.51
CA ASN A 107 2.69 -6.23 5.54
C ASN A 107 1.21 -6.64 5.58
N GLN A 108 0.39 -5.95 6.38
CA GLN A 108 -1.05 -6.20 6.44
C GLN A 108 -1.72 -5.90 5.08
N LEU A 109 -1.38 -4.78 4.44
CA LEU A 109 -1.86 -4.43 3.10
C LEU A 109 -1.46 -5.51 2.07
N ILE A 110 -0.23 -6.00 2.09
CA ILE A 110 0.22 -7.10 1.23
C ILE A 110 -0.64 -8.36 1.44
N ALA A 111 -0.90 -8.74 2.70
CA ALA A 111 -1.68 -9.93 3.02
C ALA A 111 -3.14 -9.81 2.54
N ILE A 112 -3.77 -8.65 2.77
CA ILE A 112 -5.14 -8.35 2.33
C ILE A 112 -5.22 -8.36 0.81
N LEU A 113 -4.35 -7.59 0.12
CA LEU A 113 -4.35 -7.48 -1.34
C LEU A 113 -4.07 -8.84 -2.00
N THR A 114 -3.14 -9.62 -1.44
CA THR A 114 -2.87 -10.99 -1.94
C THR A 114 -4.11 -11.88 -1.82
N SER A 115 -4.84 -11.78 -0.71
CA SER A 115 -6.08 -12.54 -0.51
C SER A 115 -7.18 -12.10 -1.47
N ILE A 116 -7.32 -10.80 -1.74
CA ILE A 116 -8.27 -10.25 -2.71
C ILE A 116 -7.96 -10.77 -4.11
N VAL A 117 -6.71 -10.62 -4.57
CA VAL A 117 -6.27 -11.09 -5.89
C VAL A 117 -6.53 -12.59 -6.06
N LYS A 118 -6.15 -13.41 -5.07
CA LYS A 118 -6.39 -14.86 -5.15
C LYS A 118 -7.88 -15.20 -5.32
N LYS A 119 -8.76 -14.52 -4.57
CA LYS A 119 -10.21 -14.73 -4.64
C LYS A 119 -10.81 -14.20 -5.94
N SER A 120 -10.34 -13.05 -6.43
CA SER A 120 -10.88 -12.44 -7.65
C SER A 120 -10.38 -13.13 -8.92
N SER A 121 -9.25 -13.85 -8.88
CA SER A 121 -8.76 -14.67 -9.98
C SER A 121 -9.43 -16.05 -10.09
N GLN A 122 -10.19 -16.49 -9.09
CA GLN A 122 -10.87 -17.79 -9.18
C GLN A 122 -12.11 -17.73 -10.08
N PRO A 123 -12.37 -18.78 -10.90
CA PRO A 123 -13.63 -18.92 -11.61
C PRO A 123 -14.80 -18.93 -10.61
N SER A 124 -15.95 -18.37 -10.99
CA SER A 124 -17.15 -18.46 -10.15
C SER A 124 -17.49 -19.93 -9.94
N PRO A 125 -17.85 -20.37 -8.71
CA PRO A 125 -18.32 -21.73 -8.51
C PRO A 125 -19.55 -21.97 -9.38
N GLN A 126 -19.55 -23.12 -10.07
CA GLN A 126 -20.66 -23.61 -10.89
C GLN A 126 -21.85 -23.98 -10.01
#